data_AF-A0A0L0W6Q7-F1
#
_entry.id   AF-A0A0L0W6Q7-F1
#
_cell.length_a   1.000
_cell.length_b   1.000
_cell.length_c   1.000
_cell.angle_alpha   90.00
_cell.angle_beta   90.00
_cell.angle_gamma   90.00
#
_symmetry.space_group_name_H-M   'P 1'
#
loop_
_entity.id
_entity.type
_entity.pdbx_description
1 polymer ?
#
loop_
_entity_poly.entity_id
_entity_poly.type
_entity_poly.pdbx_seq_one_letter_code
_entity_poly.pdbx_strand_id
1 'polypeptide(L)'
;MQEKEIVNDVLSMTKSSMNTYEVAISECSNQQLRSALQQLRDGAEQFQYQLYQIAEKKGYYAPAQAATQQEIQDVKSNLMQG
;
A
#
# COMPACT_ATOMS: atom_id res chain seq x y z
N MET A 1 -15.73 9.27 17.47
CA MET A 1 -14.79 8.98 16.39
C MET A 1 -13.59 8.32 17.01
N GLN A 2 -13.53 7.00 16.90
CA GLN A 2 -12.44 6.23 17.50
C GLN A 2 -11.19 6.49 16.65
N GLU A 3 -10.05 6.80 17.26
CA GLU A 3 -8.78 7.03 16.57
C GLU A 3 -8.45 5.93 15.54
N LYS A 4 -8.92 4.71 15.82
CA LYS A 4 -8.93 3.57 14.90
C LYS A 4 -9.65 3.82 13.57
N GLU A 5 -10.81 4.46 13.56
CA GLU A 5 -11.56 4.78 12.34
C GLU A 5 -10.77 5.78 11.49
N ILE A 6 -10.24 6.84 12.12
CA ILE A 6 -9.42 7.85 11.45
C ILE A 6 -8.18 7.20 10.82
N VAL A 7 -7.52 6.30 11.54
CA VAL A 7 -6.34 5.58 11.02
C VAL A 7 -6.72 4.69 9.83
N ASN A 8 -7.85 3.98 9.89
CA ASN A 8 -8.31 3.16 8.77
C ASN A 8 -8.73 3.99 7.55
N ASP A 9 -9.35 5.15 7.76
CA ASP A 9 -9.73 6.07 6.69
C ASP A 9 -8.50 6.63 5.99
N VAL A 10 -7.49 7.08 6.76
CA VAL A 10 -6.24 7.60 6.20
C VAL A 10 -5.46 6.50 5.48
N LEU A 11 -5.42 5.27 6.02
CA LEU A 11 -4.81 4.11 5.35
C LEU A 11 -5.51 3.79 4.02
N SER A 12 -6.84 3.94 3.96
CA SER A 12 -7.63 3.68 2.75
C SER A 12 -7.46 4.78 1.71
N MET A 13 -7.46 6.04 2.15
CA MET A 13 -7.21 7.20 1.29
C MET A 13 -5.81 7.14 0.67
N THR A 14 -4.78 6.84 1.46
CA THR A 14 -3.40 6.74 0.96
C THR A 14 -3.24 5.62 -0.06
N LYS A 15 -3.90 4.46 0.14
CA LYS A 15 -3.99 3.40 -0.88
C LYS A 15 -4.62 3.87 -2.18
N SER A 16 -5.73 4.61 -2.10
CA SER A 16 -6.40 5.17 -3.29
C SER A 16 -5.48 6.14 -4.04
N SER A 17 -4.75 6.99 -3.33
CA SER A 17 -3.78 7.91 -3.93
C SER A 17 -2.65 7.17 -4.64
N MET A 18 -2.11 6.09 -4.04
CA MET A 18 -1.08 5.27 -4.68
C MET A 18 -1.56 4.65 -6.00
N ASN A 19 -2.76 4.06 -6.03
CA ASN A 19 -3.35 3.53 -7.27
C ASN A 19 -3.52 4.62 -8.34
N THR A 20 -3.89 5.82 -7.93
CA THR A 20 -4.04 6.97 -8.85
C THR A 20 -2.69 7.35 -9.46
N TYR A 21 -1.62 7.39 -8.66
CA TYR A 21 -0.28 7.65 -9.15
C TYR A 21 0.21 6.54 -10.09
N GLU A 22 -0.08 5.27 -9.82
CA GLU A 22 0.31 4.17 -10.72
C GLU A 22 -0.33 4.29 -12.10
N VAL A 23 -1.64 4.54 -12.17
CA VAL A 23 -2.34 4.77 -13.44
C VAL A 23 -1.73 5.96 -14.16
N ALA A 24 -1.56 7.09 -13.47
CA ALA A 24 -0.98 8.30 -14.04
C ALA A 24 0.45 8.08 -14.55
N ILE A 25 1.30 7.36 -13.81
CA ILE A 25 2.67 7.00 -14.23
C ILE A 25 2.64 6.14 -15.48
N SER A 26 1.74 5.15 -15.54
CA SER A 26 1.64 4.22 -16.68
C SER A 26 1.22 4.90 -17.98
N GLU A 27 0.39 5.93 -17.89
CA GLU A 27 -0.15 6.68 -19.04
C GLU A 27 0.64 7.97 -19.34
N CYS A 28 1.63 8.33 -18.50
CA CYS A 28 2.41 9.55 -18.67
C CYS A 28 3.58 9.38 -19.65
N SER A 29 3.53 10.12 -20.77
CA SER A 29 4.62 10.21 -21.75
C SER A 29 5.72 11.22 -21.37
N ASN A 30 5.40 12.21 -20.52
CA ASN A 30 6.34 13.22 -20.08
C ASN A 30 7.24 12.67 -18.96
N GLN A 31 8.54 12.56 -19.22
CA GLN A 31 9.51 11.96 -18.29
C GLN A 31 9.70 12.74 -16.98
N GLN A 32 9.57 14.07 -17.02
CA GLN A 32 9.69 14.91 -15.82
C GLN A 32 8.47 14.74 -14.91
N LEU A 33 7.28 14.76 -15.51
CA LEU A 33 6.03 14.51 -14.79
C LEU A 33 5.98 13.09 -14.24
N ARG A 34 6.42 12.10 -15.02
CA ARG A 34 6.54 10.70 -14.58
C ARG A 34 7.42 10.58 -13.34
N SER A 35 8.62 11.19 -13.37
CA SER A 35 9.54 11.19 -12.22
C SER A 35 8.91 11.84 -10.98
N ALA A 36 8.19 12.95 -11.15
CA ALA A 36 7.51 13.61 -10.04
C ALA A 36 6.39 12.73 -9.43
N LEU A 37 5.60 12.06 -10.27
CA LEU A 37 4.57 11.13 -9.81
C LEU A 37 5.17 9.92 -9.08
N GLN A 38 6.32 9.41 -9.53
CA GLN A 38 7.05 8.35 -8.84
C GLN A 38 7.49 8.79 -7.44
N GLN A 39 8.08 9.99 -7.32
CA GLN A 39 8.46 10.54 -6.01
C GLN A 39 7.25 10.70 -5.06
N LEU A 40 6.10 11.14 -5.59
CA LEU A 40 4.86 11.22 -4.81
C LEU A 40 4.36 9.85 -4.37
N ARG A 41 4.44 8.84 -5.25
CA ARG A 41 4.09 7.45 -4.92
C ARG A 41 4.99 6.91 -3.80
N ASP A 42 6.30 7.09 -3.92
CA ASP A 42 7.28 6.62 -2.94
C ASP A 42 7.05 7.29 -1.58
N GLY A 43 6.76 8.59 -1.56
CA GLY A 43 6.40 9.31 -0.34
C GLY A 43 5.09 8.82 0.30
N ALA A 44 4.07 8.53 -0.52
CA ALA A 44 2.81 7.97 -0.04
C ALA A 44 2.99 6.57 0.54
N GLU A 45 3.83 5.73 -0.05
CA GLU A 45 4.17 4.40 0.45
C GLU A 45 4.90 4.48 1.80
N GLN A 46 5.88 5.38 1.94
CA GLN A 46 6.56 5.61 3.21
C GLN A 46 5.59 6.07 4.30
N PHE A 47 4.69 7.01 3.99
CA PHE A 47 3.67 7.47 4.92
C PHE A 47 2.71 6.34 5.33
N GLN A 48 2.22 5.56 4.36
CA GLN A 48 1.37 4.40 4.60
C GLN A 48 2.02 3.42 5.57
N TYR A 49 3.32 3.13 5.38
CA TYR A 49 4.05 2.21 6.23
C TYR A 49 4.23 2.74 7.65
N GLN A 50 4.58 4.02 7.82
CA GLN A 50 4.66 4.64 9.14
C GLN A 50 3.32 4.64 9.86
N LEU A 51 2.23 4.95 9.15
CA LEU A 51 0.89 4.94 9.72
C LEU A 51 0.47 3.52 10.14
N TYR A 52 0.78 2.51 9.32
CA TYR A 52 0.59 1.11 9.69
C TYR A 52 1.34 0.75 10.97
N GLN A 53 2.62 1.12 11.10
CA GLN A 53 3.40 0.83 12.31
C GLN A 53 2.82 1.49 13.56
N ILE A 54 2.31 2.72 13.45
CA ILE A 54 1.62 3.40 14.55
C ILE A 54 0.32 2.67 14.90
N ALA A 55 -0.45 2.27 13.88
CA ALA A 55 -1.70 1.56 14.04
C ALA A 55 -1.51 0.19 14.72
N GLU A 56 -0.46 -0.53 14.37
CA GLU A 56 -0.07 -1.81 14.97
C GLU A 56 0.35 -1.60 16.44
N LYS A 57 1.24 -0.65 16.73
CA LYS A 57 1.70 -0.34 18.10
C LYS A 57 0.56 0.07 19.03
N LYS A 58 -0.44 0.78 18.52
CA LYS A 58 -1.60 1.22 19.29
C LYS A 58 -2.72 0.18 19.35
N GLY A 59 -2.58 -0.97 18.67
CA GLY A 59 -3.60 -2.02 18.61
C GLY A 59 -4.84 -1.63 17.79
N TYR A 60 -4.75 -0.58 16.96
CA TYR A 60 -5.83 -0.11 16.11
C TYR A 60 -5.95 -0.92 14.81
N TYR A 61 -4.86 -1.57 14.41
CA TYR A 61 -4.82 -2.40 13.22
C TYR A 61 -4.26 -3.76 13.60
N ALA A 62 -5.06 -4.81 13.38
CA ALA A 62 -4.56 -6.17 13.37
C ALA A 62 -4.03 -6.42 11.95
N PRO A 63 -2.71 -6.58 11.75
CA PRO A 63 -2.22 -7.04 10.45
C PRO A 63 -2.91 -8.35 10.08
N ALA A 64 -3.09 -8.58 8.78
CA ALA A 64 -3.42 -9.91 8.30
C ALA A 64 -2.41 -10.89 8.92
N GLN A 65 -2.90 -12.04 9.41
CA GLN A 65 -2.01 -13.07 9.95
C GLN A 65 -0.91 -13.35 8.92
N ALA A 66 0.33 -13.46 9.40
CA ALA A 66 1.43 -13.85 8.53
C ALA A 66 1.02 -15.11 7.77
N ALA A 67 1.00 -15.03 6.44
CA ALA A 67 0.67 -16.17 5.61
C ALA A 67 1.59 -17.32 6.00
N THR A 68 1.02 -18.49 6.20
CA THR A 68 1.81 -19.68 6.49
C THR A 68 2.72 -19.99 5.30
N GLN A 69 3.86 -20.62 5.55
CA GLN A 69 4.77 -21.07 4.48
C GLN A 69 4.06 -21.91 3.41
N GLN A 70 3.02 -22.64 3.80
CA GLN A 70 2.16 -23.43 2.93
C GLN A 70 1.38 -22.54 1.95
N GLU A 71 0.68 -21.52 2.46
CA GLU A 71 -0.09 -20.57 1.64
C GLU A 71 0.81 -19.79 0.67
N ILE A 72 2.03 -19.44 1.11
CA ILE A 72 3.02 -18.78 0.24
C ILE A 72 3.46 -19.72 -0.90
N GLN A 73 3.72 -21.00 -0.62
CA GLN A 73 4.08 -21.97 -1.66
C GLN A 73 2.93 -22.21 -2.65
N ASP A 74 1.70 -22.35 -2.18
CA ASP A 74 0.53 -22.59 -3.02
C ASP A 74 0.26 -21.41 -3.96
N VAL A 75 0.31 -20.18 -3.45
CA VAL A 75 0.15 -18.96 -4.28
C VAL A 75 1.27 -18.86 -5.33
N LYS A 76 2.52 -19.12 -4.94
CA LYS A 76 3.67 -19.08 -5.85
C LYS A 76 3.57 -20.14 -6.94
N SER A 77 3.12 -21.35 -6.60
CA SER A 77 2.93 -22.45 -7.55
C SER A 77 1.81 -22.15 -8.56
N ASN A 78 0.71 -21.55 -8.09
CA ASN A 78 -0.40 -21.13 -8.95
C ASN A 78 -0.01 -19.99 -9.90
N LEU A 79 0.80 -19.02 -9.46
CA LEU A 79 1.30 -17.93 -10.29
C LEU A 79 2.32 -18.38 -11.36
N MET A 80 3.03 -19.49 -11.14
CA MET A 80 3.99 -20.04 -12.13
C MET A 80 3.33 -20.94 -13.19
N GLN A 81 2.06 -21.29 -13.01
CA GLN A 81 1.29 -22.14 -13.94
C GLN A 81 0.32 -21.34 -14.83
N GLY A 82 0.20 -20.02 -14.64
CA GLY A 82 -0.53 -19.11 -15.54
C GLY A 82 0.41 -18.34 -16.45
#